data_AF-A0A951QXI2-F1
#
_entry.id   AF-A0A951QXI2-F1
#
_cell.length_a   1.000
_cell.length_b   1.000
_cell.length_c   1.000
_cell.angle_alpha   90.00
_cell.angle_beta   90.00
_cell.angle_gamma   90.00
#
_symmetry.space_group_name_H-M   'P 1'
#
loop_
_entity.id
_entity.type
_entity.pdbx_description
1 polymer ?
#
loop_
_entity_poly.entity_id
_entity_poly.type
_entity_poly.pdbx_seq_one_letter_code
_entity_poly.pdbx_strand_id
1 'polypeptide(L)'
;MNITTFRHLTEELADIAAKLRNSTVKVRTSCSGGGSGVIWQSDGLIITNAHVATSKQAIVELADGQVFNTVRTQFDPTRDLAVLKIAATELPVATIGNLDALRVGELVIAVGNPFGDHGAVTTGIIHTKNQNAVMADIRLFPGNSGGPLADCFGRVIGINTMIVNGLAVAIPTAAVERFLHGEQKQCFSPPGEVK
;
A
#
# COMPACT_ATOMS: atom_id res chain seq x y z
N MET A 1 28.07 -19.96 -1.37
CA MET A 1 26.65 -19.73 -1.75
C MET A 1 26.49 -20.25 -3.18
N ASN A 2 25.65 -21.26 -3.42
CA ASN A 2 25.54 -21.93 -4.73
C ASN A 2 24.57 -21.15 -5.64
N ILE A 3 24.85 -21.06 -6.94
CA ILE A 3 24.07 -20.32 -7.96
C ILE A 3 22.59 -20.73 -7.94
N THR A 4 22.30 -22.00 -7.63
CA THR A 4 20.93 -22.52 -7.50
C THR A 4 20.12 -21.84 -6.40
N THR A 5 20.73 -21.53 -5.25
CA THR A 5 20.05 -20.88 -4.12
C THR A 5 19.66 -19.44 -4.46
N PHE A 6 20.55 -18.72 -5.14
CA PHE A 6 20.28 -17.33 -5.53
C PHE A 6 19.17 -17.25 -6.58
N ARG A 7 19.14 -18.19 -7.53
CA ARG A 7 18.07 -18.29 -8.52
C ARG A 7 16.70 -18.52 -7.88
N HIS A 8 16.61 -19.43 -6.90
CA HIS A 8 15.37 -19.68 -6.18
C HIS A 8 14.87 -18.44 -5.43
N LEU A 9 15.77 -17.71 -4.77
CA LEU A 9 15.40 -16.45 -4.09
C LEU A 9 14.85 -15.42 -5.07
N THR A 10 15.46 -15.28 -6.25
CA THR A 10 14.96 -14.34 -7.27
C THR A 10 13.61 -14.75 -7.84
N GLU A 11 13.36 -16.05 -8.00
CA GLU A 11 12.08 -16.59 -8.46
C GLU A 11 10.99 -16.35 -7.41
N GLU A 12 11.26 -16.67 -6.14
CA GLU A 12 10.33 -16.44 -5.04
C GLU A 12 9.97 -14.96 -4.88
N LEU A 13 10.95 -14.06 -4.97
CA LEU A 13 10.69 -12.62 -4.91
C LEU A 13 9.84 -12.13 -6.09
N ALA A 14 10.06 -12.67 -7.29
CA ALA A 14 9.27 -12.32 -8.46
C ALA A 14 7.82 -12.80 -8.32
N ASP A 15 7.60 -14.00 -7.78
CA ASP A 15 6.27 -14.55 -7.52
C ASP A 15 5.52 -13.75 -6.45
N ILE A 16 6.22 -13.37 -5.37
CA ILE A 16 5.67 -12.48 -4.34
C ILE A 16 5.29 -11.13 -4.94
N ALA A 17 6.16 -10.55 -5.76
CA ALA A 17 5.89 -9.30 -6.44
C ALA A 17 4.68 -9.40 -7.37
N ALA A 18 4.55 -10.49 -8.15
CA ALA A 18 3.41 -10.73 -9.01
C ALA A 18 2.09 -10.84 -8.20
N LYS A 19 2.11 -11.55 -7.07
CA LYS A 19 0.97 -11.63 -6.16
C LYS A 19 0.56 -10.25 -5.62
N LEU A 20 1.52 -9.46 -5.16
CA LEU A 20 1.26 -8.10 -4.65
C LEU A 20 0.71 -7.18 -5.75
N ARG A 21 1.24 -7.28 -6.98
CA ARG A 21 0.76 -6.53 -8.14
C ARG A 21 -0.70 -6.85 -8.44
N ASN A 22 -1.12 -8.11 -8.37
CA ASN A 22 -2.52 -8.49 -8.61
C ASN A 22 -3.50 -7.86 -7.61
N SER A 23 -3.08 -7.70 -6.34
CA SER A 23 -3.88 -7.01 -5.32
C SER A 23 -3.72 -5.49 -5.30
N THR A 24 -2.89 -4.93 -6.19
CA THR A 24 -2.62 -3.49 -6.26
C THR A 24 -3.36 -2.89 -7.45
N VAL A 25 -4.11 -1.82 -7.21
CA VAL A 25 -4.84 -1.11 -8.24
C VAL A 25 -4.25 0.26 -8.49
N LYS A 26 -4.50 0.80 -9.69
CA LYS A 26 -4.18 2.18 -10.03
C LYS A 26 -5.41 3.05 -9.79
N VAL A 27 -5.24 4.15 -9.08
CA VAL A 27 -6.30 5.10 -8.75
C VAL A 27 -6.06 6.40 -9.52
N ARG A 28 -7.06 6.84 -10.29
CA ARG A 28 -7.00 8.08 -11.08
C ARG A 28 -8.11 9.01 -10.65
N THR A 29 -7.76 10.25 -10.30
CA THR A 29 -8.71 11.34 -10.04
C THR A 29 -8.57 12.41 -11.12
N SER A 30 -9.57 13.28 -11.24
CA SER A 30 -9.61 14.34 -12.26
C SER A 30 -8.64 15.49 -12.00
N CYS A 31 -8.18 15.67 -10.76
CA CYS A 31 -7.50 16.90 -10.31
C CYS A 31 -6.07 16.72 -9.78
N SER A 32 -5.61 15.48 -9.60
CA SER A 32 -4.24 15.19 -9.13
C SER A 32 -3.69 13.95 -9.84
N GLY A 33 -2.37 13.91 -10.02
CA GLY A 33 -1.68 12.71 -10.53
C GLY A 33 -2.13 11.47 -9.76
N GLY A 34 -2.31 10.36 -10.48
CA GLY A 34 -2.86 9.14 -9.92
C GLY A 34 -2.01 8.56 -8.78
N GLY A 35 -2.62 7.67 -8.01
CA GLY A 35 -1.97 6.90 -6.95
C GLY A 35 -2.23 5.41 -7.13
N SER A 36 -2.03 4.67 -6.05
CA SER A 36 -2.31 3.25 -5.97
C SER A 36 -3.37 2.97 -4.90
N GLY A 37 -3.90 1.76 -4.92
CA GLY A 37 -4.77 1.23 -3.87
C GLY A 37 -4.51 -0.25 -3.67
N VAL A 38 -4.97 -0.78 -2.54
CA VAL A 38 -4.88 -2.19 -2.19
C VAL A 38 -6.28 -2.79 -2.13
N ILE A 39 -6.51 -3.88 -2.86
CA ILE A 39 -7.75 -4.66 -2.77
C ILE A 39 -7.78 -5.35 -1.41
N TRP A 40 -8.67 -4.87 -0.54
CA TRP A 40 -8.76 -5.29 0.86
C TRP A 40 -9.86 -6.32 1.10
N GLN A 41 -10.92 -6.29 0.29
CA GLN A 41 -11.97 -7.31 0.29
C GLN A 41 -12.30 -7.73 -1.15
N SER A 42 -12.68 -8.99 -1.34
CA SER A 42 -12.92 -9.59 -2.65
C SER A 42 -14.13 -8.98 -3.37
N ASP A 43 -14.99 -8.29 -2.63
CA ASP A 43 -16.19 -7.62 -3.10
C ASP A 43 -15.94 -6.16 -3.56
N GLY A 44 -14.67 -5.77 -3.75
CA GLY A 44 -14.32 -4.46 -4.30
C GLY A 44 -14.04 -3.37 -3.27
N LEU A 45 -13.83 -3.69 -1.99
CA LEU A 45 -13.30 -2.73 -1.02
C LEU A 45 -11.81 -2.50 -1.27
N ILE A 46 -11.43 -1.24 -1.52
CA ILE A 46 -10.06 -0.84 -1.80
C ILE A 46 -9.62 0.22 -0.78
N ILE A 47 -8.44 0.02 -0.20
CA ILE A 47 -7.77 1.00 0.67
C ILE A 47 -6.81 1.83 -0.17
N THR A 48 -6.79 3.14 0.04
CA THR A 48 -5.82 4.07 -0.55
C THR A 48 -5.57 5.23 0.41
N ASN A 49 -4.71 6.17 0.03
CA ASN A 49 -4.52 7.38 0.81
C ASN A 49 -5.61 8.42 0.59
N ALA A 50 -5.89 9.22 1.61
CA ALA A 50 -6.84 10.32 1.52
C ALA A 50 -6.37 11.37 0.50
N HIS A 51 -5.08 11.68 0.47
CA HIS A 51 -4.54 12.63 -0.51
C HIS A 51 -4.54 12.10 -1.95
N VAL A 52 -4.68 10.79 -2.16
CA VAL A 52 -4.89 10.18 -3.49
C VAL A 52 -6.36 10.29 -3.90
N ALA A 53 -7.27 9.92 -2.99
CA ALA A 53 -8.71 9.92 -3.22
C ALA A 53 -9.36 11.25 -2.81
N THR A 54 -8.91 12.39 -3.34
CA THR A 54 -9.43 13.73 -2.98
C THR A 54 -10.86 13.96 -3.47
N SER A 55 -11.21 13.42 -4.64
CA SER A 55 -12.56 13.46 -5.22
C SER A 55 -13.45 12.33 -4.67
N LYS A 56 -14.76 12.55 -4.62
CA LYS A 56 -15.74 11.53 -4.21
C LYS A 56 -15.85 10.39 -5.24
N GLN A 57 -15.60 10.69 -6.50
CA GLN A 57 -15.51 9.74 -7.60
C GLN A 57 -14.07 9.65 -8.09
N ALA A 58 -13.66 8.44 -8.45
CA ALA A 58 -12.36 8.15 -9.05
C ALA A 58 -12.51 6.97 -10.00
N ILE A 59 -11.51 6.80 -10.87
CA ILE A 59 -11.37 5.61 -11.72
C ILE A 59 -10.35 4.68 -11.06
N VAL A 60 -10.69 3.41 -10.96
CA VAL A 60 -9.76 2.33 -10.57
C VAL A 60 -9.50 1.45 -11.78
N GLU A 61 -8.23 1.13 -11.98
CA GLU A 61 -7.77 0.19 -13.00
C GLU A 61 -7.06 -0.97 -12.29
N LEU A 62 -7.55 -2.19 -12.52
CA LEU A 62 -7.00 -3.42 -11.95
C LEU A 62 -5.73 -3.87 -12.69
N ALA A 63 -5.02 -4.84 -12.12
CA ALA A 63 -3.79 -5.39 -12.72
C ALA A 63 -4.01 -6.09 -14.06
N ASP A 64 -5.22 -6.60 -14.32
CA ASP A 64 -5.62 -7.23 -15.58
C ASP A 64 -6.14 -6.22 -16.63
N GLY A 65 -6.13 -4.92 -16.30
CA GLY A 65 -6.56 -3.83 -17.17
C GLY A 65 -8.06 -3.52 -17.12
N GLN A 66 -8.85 -4.22 -16.31
CA GLN A 66 -10.25 -3.86 -16.11
C GLN A 66 -10.37 -2.50 -15.41
N VAL A 67 -11.30 -1.67 -15.87
CA VAL A 67 -11.50 -0.29 -15.39
C VAL A 67 -12.88 -0.12 -14.77
N PHE A 68 -12.93 0.47 -13.58
CA PHE A 68 -14.15 0.68 -12.80
C PHE A 68 -14.29 2.13 -12.36
N ASN A 69 -15.52 2.64 -12.41
CA ASN A 69 -15.88 3.81 -11.63
C ASN A 69 -15.98 3.42 -10.16
N THR A 70 -15.53 4.31 -9.28
CA THR A 70 -15.52 4.06 -7.84
C THR A 70 -16.23 5.18 -7.09
N VAL A 71 -16.73 4.85 -5.91
CA VAL A 71 -17.21 5.83 -4.94
C VAL A 71 -16.37 5.73 -3.68
N ARG A 72 -15.93 6.88 -3.18
CA ARG A 72 -15.28 6.99 -1.87
C ARG A 72 -16.31 6.85 -0.75
N THR A 73 -16.25 5.76 0.01
CA THR A 73 -17.23 5.42 1.06
C THR A 73 -16.78 5.85 2.46
N GLN A 74 -15.47 5.93 2.70
CA GLN A 74 -14.88 6.48 3.92
C GLN A 74 -13.68 7.35 3.57
N PHE A 75 -13.41 8.36 4.40
CA PHE A 75 -12.35 9.34 4.16
C PHE A 75 -11.86 9.91 5.49
N ASP A 76 -10.57 9.75 5.76
CA ASP A 76 -9.92 10.32 6.93
C ASP A 76 -8.57 10.95 6.54
N PRO A 77 -8.54 12.27 6.32
CA PRO A 77 -7.31 12.97 5.99
C PRO A 77 -6.32 13.04 7.17
N THR A 78 -6.76 12.84 8.42
CA THR A 78 -5.87 12.88 9.59
C THR A 78 -5.03 11.61 9.74
N ARG A 79 -5.52 10.49 9.21
CA ARG A 79 -4.79 9.22 9.09
C ARG A 79 -4.23 9.00 7.69
N ASP A 80 -4.52 9.92 6.78
CA ASP A 80 -4.28 9.79 5.35
C ASP A 80 -4.80 8.47 4.75
N LEU A 81 -6.03 8.08 5.11
CA LEU A 81 -6.69 6.87 4.63
C LEU A 81 -8.04 7.17 3.97
N ALA A 82 -8.37 6.40 2.94
CA ALA A 82 -9.67 6.43 2.29
C ALA A 82 -10.09 5.02 1.87
N VAL A 83 -11.40 4.79 1.83
CA VAL A 83 -11.99 3.58 1.24
C VAL A 83 -12.64 3.95 -0.08
N LEU A 84 -12.26 3.22 -1.13
CA LEU A 84 -12.96 3.22 -2.42
C LEU A 84 -13.74 1.91 -2.57
N LYS A 85 -14.93 1.99 -3.18
CA LYS A 85 -15.74 0.83 -3.52
C LYS A 85 -15.94 0.74 -5.02
N ILE A 86 -15.69 -0.44 -5.59
CA ILE A 86 -16.02 -0.79 -6.97
C ILE A 86 -17.08 -1.89 -7.01
N ALA A 87 -17.81 -1.96 -8.12
CA ALA A 87 -18.80 -3.01 -8.37
C ALA A 87 -18.14 -4.21 -9.06
N ALA A 88 -17.39 -5.01 -8.28
CA ALA A 88 -16.74 -6.24 -8.73
C ALA A 88 -16.68 -7.26 -7.58
N THR A 89 -16.58 -8.55 -7.91
CA THR A 89 -16.49 -9.65 -6.95
C THR A 89 -15.35 -10.59 -7.35
N GLU A 90 -14.98 -11.52 -6.47
CA GLU A 90 -13.90 -12.50 -6.71
C GLU A 90 -12.53 -11.85 -7.02
N LEU A 91 -12.29 -10.66 -6.48
CA LEU A 91 -11.03 -9.94 -6.69
C LEU A 91 -9.87 -10.58 -5.91
N PRO A 92 -8.62 -10.49 -6.43
CA PRO A 92 -7.43 -10.96 -5.74
C PRO A 92 -7.09 -10.08 -4.52
N VAL A 93 -7.49 -10.56 -3.33
CA VAL A 93 -7.34 -9.81 -2.07
C VAL A 93 -5.91 -9.87 -1.55
N ALA A 94 -5.43 -8.75 -1.01
CA ALA A 94 -4.17 -8.70 -0.29
C ALA A 94 -4.19 -9.61 0.94
N THR A 95 -3.13 -10.40 1.14
CA THR A 95 -2.93 -11.12 2.40
C THR A 95 -2.42 -10.15 3.44
N ILE A 96 -3.08 -10.03 4.60
CA ILE A 96 -2.68 -9.10 5.65
C ILE A 96 -1.64 -9.74 6.58
N GLY A 97 -0.57 -9.00 6.85
CA GLY A 97 0.54 -9.39 7.72
C GLY A 97 0.43 -8.78 9.11
N ASN A 98 1.14 -9.40 10.07
CA ASN A 98 1.26 -8.90 11.43
C ASN A 98 2.56 -8.11 11.60
N LEU A 99 2.44 -6.78 11.79
CA LEU A 99 3.59 -5.90 12.00
C LEU A 99 4.37 -6.21 13.28
N ASP A 100 3.73 -6.75 14.32
CA ASP A 100 4.39 -7.05 15.60
C ASP A 100 5.40 -8.19 15.48
N ALA A 101 5.18 -9.11 14.54
CA ALA A 101 6.06 -10.24 14.28
C ALA A 101 7.35 -9.89 13.52
N LEU A 102 7.39 -8.71 12.88
CA LEU A 102 8.55 -8.28 12.10
C LEU A 102 9.65 -7.69 12.99
N ARG A 103 10.87 -7.64 12.46
CA ARG A 103 12.03 -6.99 13.09
C ARG A 103 12.58 -5.87 12.21
N VAL A 104 13.23 -4.90 12.85
CA VAL A 104 14.09 -3.95 12.13
C VAL A 104 15.18 -4.73 11.39
N GLY A 105 15.42 -4.37 10.14
CA GLY A 105 16.34 -5.06 9.21
C GLY A 105 15.69 -6.14 8.35
N GLU A 106 14.41 -6.49 8.55
CA GLU A 106 13.72 -7.43 7.66
C GLU A 106 13.40 -6.81 6.29
N LEU A 107 13.50 -7.64 5.24
CA LEU A 107 13.22 -7.27 3.86
C LEU A 107 11.74 -6.91 3.70
N VAL A 108 11.50 -5.81 3.00
CA VAL A 108 10.18 -5.34 2.62
C VAL A 108 10.11 -5.03 1.14
N ILE A 109 8.92 -5.17 0.59
CA ILE A 109 8.60 -4.96 -0.82
C ILE A 109 7.47 -3.94 -0.87
N ALA A 110 7.63 -2.91 -1.68
CA ALA A 110 6.54 -1.98 -1.99
C ALA A 110 6.14 -2.11 -3.46
N VAL A 111 4.84 -2.00 -3.71
CA VAL A 111 4.27 -1.99 -5.05
C VAL A 111 3.46 -0.70 -5.23
N GLY A 112 3.50 -0.14 -6.41
CA GLY A 112 2.70 1.02 -6.77
C GLY A 112 2.63 1.22 -8.27
N ASN A 113 2.02 2.33 -8.70
CA ASN A 113 1.83 2.64 -10.12
C ASN A 113 2.44 4.02 -10.47
N PRO A 114 3.76 4.19 -10.28
CA PRO A 114 4.42 5.46 -10.53
C PRO A 114 4.41 5.81 -12.00
N PHE A 115 4.24 7.10 -12.32
CA PHE A 115 4.23 7.64 -13.68
C PHE A 115 3.21 7.00 -14.65
N GLY A 116 2.29 6.19 -14.14
CA GLY A 116 1.32 5.45 -14.96
C GLY A 116 1.73 4.03 -15.32
N ASP A 117 2.93 3.57 -14.96
CA ASP A 117 3.35 2.17 -15.13
C ASP A 117 2.61 1.25 -14.16
N HIS A 118 2.30 0.02 -14.58
CA HIS A 118 1.51 -0.92 -13.79
C HIS A 118 2.36 -1.76 -12.85
N GLY A 119 2.17 -1.54 -11.54
CA GLY A 119 2.72 -2.38 -10.49
C GLY A 119 4.25 -2.37 -10.47
N ALA A 120 4.86 -1.19 -10.48
CA ALA A 120 6.29 -1.04 -10.24
C ALA A 120 6.64 -1.56 -8.84
N VAL A 121 7.71 -2.33 -8.76
CA VAL A 121 8.15 -3.03 -7.55
C VAL A 121 9.45 -2.42 -7.08
N THR A 122 9.56 -2.20 -5.78
CA THR A 122 10.78 -1.72 -5.13
C THR A 122 10.96 -2.46 -3.81
N THR A 123 12.19 -2.55 -3.32
CA THR A 123 12.51 -3.31 -2.11
C THR A 123 13.52 -2.55 -1.25
N GLY A 124 13.52 -2.87 0.03
CA GLY A 124 14.40 -2.30 1.06
C GLY A 124 14.23 -3.10 2.36
N ILE A 125 14.58 -2.50 3.48
CA ILE A 125 14.48 -3.08 4.82
C ILE A 125 13.70 -2.16 5.76
N ILE A 126 13.10 -2.75 6.80
CA ILE A 126 12.49 -2.00 7.89
C ILE A 126 13.59 -1.27 8.65
N HIS A 127 13.49 0.07 8.72
CA HIS A 127 14.39 0.90 9.49
C HIS A 127 13.85 1.13 10.91
N THR A 128 12.57 1.47 11.04
CA THR A 128 11.87 1.53 12.34
C THR A 128 10.40 1.15 12.18
N LYS A 129 9.75 0.72 13.27
CA LYS A 129 8.30 0.45 13.27
C LYS A 129 7.67 0.73 14.62
N ASN A 130 6.42 1.17 14.60
CA ASN A 130 5.53 1.24 15.75
C ASN A 130 4.07 1.10 15.30
N GLN A 131 3.12 1.27 16.22
CA GLN A 131 1.68 1.13 15.93
C GLN A 131 1.10 2.19 14.98
N ASN A 132 1.86 3.27 14.74
CA ASN A 132 1.44 4.40 13.92
C ASN A 132 2.17 4.44 12.57
N ALA A 133 3.41 3.99 12.48
CA ALA A 133 4.22 4.08 11.26
C ALA A 133 5.18 2.92 11.10
N VAL A 134 5.38 2.49 9.85
CA VAL A 134 6.53 1.69 9.41
C VAL A 134 7.42 2.58 8.57
N MET A 135 8.70 2.65 8.90
CA MET A 135 9.71 3.36 8.13
C MET A 135 10.67 2.38 7.47
N ALA A 136 10.92 2.54 6.18
CA ALA A 136 11.80 1.69 5.40
C ALA A 136 12.71 2.52 4.48
N ASP A 137 13.87 1.99 4.14
CA ASP A 137 14.82 2.60 3.19
C ASP A 137 14.43 2.31 1.71
N ILE A 138 13.14 2.38 1.43
CA ILE A 138 12.59 2.17 0.09
C ILE A 138 12.56 3.50 -0.68
N ARG A 139 12.94 3.46 -1.95
CA ARG A 139 12.70 4.57 -2.88
C ARG A 139 11.26 4.53 -3.38
N LEU A 140 10.45 5.53 -2.99
CA LEU A 140 9.11 5.73 -3.53
C LEU A 140 9.07 6.94 -4.48
N PHE A 141 8.23 6.84 -5.50
CA PHE A 141 7.93 7.90 -6.46
C PHE A 141 6.44 8.27 -6.39
N PRO A 142 6.04 9.46 -6.88
CA PRO A 142 4.63 9.79 -7.08
C PRO A 142 3.91 8.66 -7.83
N GLY A 143 2.79 8.19 -7.27
CA GLY A 143 2.04 7.03 -7.76
C GLY A 143 2.15 5.78 -6.88
N ASN A 144 3.15 5.70 -5.99
CA ASN A 144 3.23 4.63 -4.98
C ASN A 144 2.30 4.83 -3.78
N SER A 145 1.93 6.08 -3.49
CA SER A 145 1.00 6.40 -2.40
C SER A 145 -0.31 5.63 -2.56
N GLY A 146 -0.72 4.96 -1.49
CA GLY A 146 -1.89 4.10 -1.40
C GLY A 146 -1.62 2.64 -1.78
N GLY A 147 -0.44 2.32 -2.31
CA GLY A 147 -0.01 0.95 -2.62
C GLY A 147 0.51 0.20 -1.40
N PRO A 148 0.69 -1.13 -1.49
CA PRO A 148 1.08 -1.93 -0.34
C PRO A 148 2.58 -1.79 -0.01
N LEU A 149 2.89 -1.79 1.28
CA LEU A 149 4.16 -2.23 1.84
C LEU A 149 3.97 -3.63 2.41
N ALA A 150 4.79 -4.59 1.99
CA ALA A 150 4.65 -6.00 2.36
C ALA A 150 5.96 -6.60 2.87
N ASP A 151 5.84 -7.66 3.65
CA ASP A 151 6.99 -8.48 4.07
C ASP A 151 7.45 -9.47 2.98
N CYS A 152 8.52 -10.21 3.27
CA CYS A 152 9.08 -11.22 2.36
C CYS A 152 8.19 -12.46 2.13
N PHE A 153 6.99 -12.52 2.72
CA PHE A 153 5.98 -13.54 2.41
C PHE A 153 4.83 -13.00 1.54
N GLY A 154 4.94 -11.74 1.09
CA GLY A 154 3.90 -11.05 0.33
C GLY A 154 2.69 -10.71 1.17
N ARG A 155 2.84 -10.58 2.50
CA ARG A 155 1.78 -10.13 3.40
C ARG A 155 1.89 -8.63 3.57
N VAL A 156 0.83 -7.90 3.30
CA VAL A 156 0.76 -6.44 3.44
C VAL A 156 0.84 -6.07 4.92
N ILE A 157 1.81 -5.24 5.27
CA ILE A 157 2.08 -4.76 6.63
C ILE A 157 1.74 -3.27 6.79
N GLY A 158 1.53 -2.57 5.68
CA GLY A 158 1.06 -1.18 5.68
C GLY A 158 0.75 -0.63 4.29
N ILE A 159 0.29 0.62 4.27
CA ILE A 159 -0.05 1.38 3.07
C ILE A 159 0.97 2.51 2.90
N ASN A 160 1.72 2.50 1.80
CA ASN A 160 2.70 3.55 1.49
C ASN A 160 2.01 4.91 1.43
N THR A 161 2.56 5.94 2.07
CA THR A 161 1.95 7.28 2.09
C THR A 161 2.91 8.36 1.62
N MET A 162 4.05 8.54 2.31
CA MET A 162 4.94 9.69 2.14
C MET A 162 6.41 9.31 2.36
N ILE A 163 7.30 10.27 2.11
CA ILE A 163 8.72 10.20 2.47
C ILE A 163 9.00 11.19 3.58
N VAL A 164 9.66 10.75 4.66
CA VAL A 164 10.10 11.59 5.78
C VAL A 164 11.58 11.32 6.04
N ASN A 165 12.41 12.36 6.03
CA ASN A 165 13.85 12.26 6.24
C ASN A 165 14.54 11.21 5.34
N GLY A 166 14.08 11.08 4.10
CA GLY A 166 14.61 10.13 3.12
C GLY A 166 14.13 8.68 3.30
N LEU A 167 13.26 8.40 4.27
CA LEU A 167 12.67 7.08 4.49
C LEU A 167 11.23 7.06 3.99
N ALA A 168 10.85 5.94 3.36
CA ALA A 168 9.48 5.64 3.04
C ALA A 168 8.70 5.40 4.34
N VAL A 169 7.53 6.01 4.43
CA VAL A 169 6.60 5.82 5.55
C VAL A 169 5.35 5.13 5.04
N ALA A 170 4.94 4.08 5.76
CA ALA A 170 3.69 3.37 5.53
C ALA A 170 2.82 3.38 6.79
N ILE A 171 1.51 3.51 6.58
CA ILE A 171 0.48 3.41 7.62
C ILE A 171 0.27 1.92 7.94
N PRO A 172 0.50 1.45 9.17
CA PRO A 172 0.37 0.04 9.54
C PRO A 172 -1.01 -0.54 9.25
N THR A 173 -1.10 -1.82 8.89
CA THR A 173 -2.38 -2.52 8.69
C THR A 173 -3.29 -2.47 9.92
N ALA A 174 -2.73 -2.52 11.13
CA ALA A 174 -3.51 -2.33 12.35
C ALA A 174 -4.21 -0.96 12.40
N ALA A 175 -3.59 0.11 11.89
CA ALA A 175 -4.24 1.42 11.80
C ALA A 175 -5.33 1.46 10.72
N VAL A 176 -5.15 0.70 9.62
CA VAL A 176 -6.19 0.50 8.59
C VAL A 176 -7.41 -0.21 9.17
N GLU A 177 -7.22 -1.28 9.94
CA GLU A 177 -8.32 -2.01 10.58
C GLU A 177 -9.09 -1.11 11.57
N ARG A 178 -8.38 -0.35 12.42
CA ARG A 178 -9.00 0.63 13.32
C ARG A 178 -9.82 1.68 12.55
N PHE A 179 -9.32 2.12 11.41
CA PHE A 179 -10.03 3.05 10.53
C PHE A 179 -11.32 2.42 9.95
N LEU A 180 -11.25 1.18 9.46
CA LEU A 180 -12.40 0.46 8.94
C LEU A 180 -13.49 0.20 9.99
N HIS A 181 -13.09 -0.04 11.25
CA HIS A 181 -13.99 -0.23 12.37
C HIS A 181 -14.52 1.08 13.00
N GLY A 182 -14.09 2.25 12.49
CA GLY A 182 -14.56 3.55 12.99
C GLY A 182 -14.03 3.92 14.38
N GLU A 183 -12.90 3.35 14.80
CA GLU A 183 -12.31 3.61 16.12
C GLU A 183 -11.76 5.04 16.26
N GLN A 184 -11.56 5.48 17.51
CA GLN A 184 -11.12 6.83 17.90
C GLN A 184 -9.88 7.32 17.11
N LYS A 185 -9.92 8.59 16.69
CA LYS A 185 -8.88 9.27 15.91
C LYS A 185 -7.57 9.35 16.69
N GLN A 186 -6.65 8.43 16.45
CA GLN A 186 -5.23 8.69 16.69
C GLN A 186 -4.71 9.48 15.50
N CYS A 187 -4.30 10.72 15.74
CA CYS A 187 -3.66 11.54 14.72
C CYS A 187 -2.39 10.83 14.26
N PHE A 188 -2.26 10.58 12.95
CA PHE A 188 -1.00 10.10 12.41
C PHE A 188 -0.02 11.28 12.45
N SER A 189 0.98 11.20 13.32
CA SER A 189 2.10 12.15 13.35
C SER A 189 3.35 11.40 12.95
N PRO A 190 3.92 11.67 11.75
CA PRO A 190 5.15 11.03 11.34
C PRO A 190 6.28 11.36 12.34
N PRO A 191 7.10 10.37 12.73
CA PRO A 191 8.29 10.62 13.53
C PRO A 191 9.19 11.66 12.85
N GLY A 192 9.43 12.80 13.51
CA GLY A 192 10.33 13.86 13.03
C GLY A 192 9.66 15.12 12.48
N GLU A 193 8.32 15.20 12.44
CA GLU A 193 7.63 16.49 12.31
C GLU A 193 7.78 17.28 13.63
N VAL A 194 8.73 18.23 13.64
CA VAL A 194 8.75 19.28 14.66
C VAL A 194 7.55 20.19 14.38
N LYS A 195 6.70 20.37 15.40
CA LYS A 195 5.61 21.37 15.35
C LYS A 195 6.12 22.78 15.13
#